data_AF-A0A371QYF5-F1
#
_entry.id   AF-A0A371QYF5-F1
#
_cell.length_a   1.000
_cell.length_b   1.000
_cell.length_c   1.000
_cell.angle_alpha   90.00
_cell.angle_beta   90.00
_cell.angle_gamma   90.00
#
_symmetry.space_group_name_H-M   'P 1'
#
loop_
_entity.id
_entity.type
_entity.pdbx_description
1 polymer ?
#
loop_
_entity_poly.entity_id
_entity_poly.type
_entity_poly.pdbx_seq_one_letter_code
_entity_poly.pdbx_strand_id
1 'polypeptide(L)'
;MSDNVVNLINKGLEKLYGEPLKQLEALITATGLPVYKDPKSGALLWVDVREMRLRFTLSVNKIAKFIDGLREGKLMYTVCKRCGSKYFPPQADCPKCKTSDMEWREVSPVGELITWTVINVKPASFSHHSDYIVGIVKMPDGFNITAWIEADPKTLKPGMKMRLVVDRRPGENYITYWFRPA
;
A
#
# COMPACT_ATOMS: atom_id res chain seq x y z
N MET A 1 13.55 -0.36 18.10
CA MET A 1 14.76 0.06 17.33
C MET A 1 14.44 0.85 16.06
N SER A 2 13.23 0.75 15.49
CA SER A 2 12.77 1.50 14.31
C SER A 2 12.47 2.99 14.57
N ASP A 3 12.09 3.35 15.79
CA ASP A 3 11.86 4.76 16.19
C ASP A 3 13.10 5.62 15.97
N ASN A 4 14.30 5.04 16.09
CA ASN A 4 15.54 5.79 15.94
C ASN A 4 15.80 6.15 14.48
N VAL A 5 15.54 5.24 13.53
CA VAL A 5 15.81 5.44 12.10
C VAL A 5 14.78 6.37 11.46
N VAL A 6 13.50 6.25 11.79
CA VAL A 6 12.46 7.19 11.31
C VAL A 6 12.71 8.59 11.85
N ASN A 7 13.08 8.70 13.14
CA ASN A 7 13.48 9.99 13.69
C ASN A 7 14.79 10.50 13.10
N LEU A 8 15.74 9.64 12.72
CA LEU A 8 16.97 10.01 12.02
C LEU A 8 16.71 10.45 10.57
N ILE A 9 15.76 9.83 9.88
CA ILE A 9 15.35 10.22 8.53
C ILE A 9 14.54 11.50 8.58
N ASN A 10 13.60 11.65 9.52
CA ASN A 10 12.88 12.90 9.71
C ASN A 10 13.84 14.03 10.12
N LYS A 11 14.77 13.79 11.06
CA LYS A 11 15.86 14.73 11.36
C LYS A 11 16.77 14.96 10.16
N GLY A 12 17.00 13.96 9.33
CA GLY A 12 17.83 14.04 8.13
C GLY A 12 17.17 14.88 7.04
N LEU A 13 15.87 14.71 6.81
CA LEU A 13 15.04 15.50 5.90
C LEU A 13 14.84 16.91 6.44
N GLU A 14 14.64 17.07 7.75
CA GLU A 14 14.57 18.36 8.42
C GLU A 14 15.92 19.10 8.39
N LYS A 15 17.04 18.38 8.41
CA LYS A 15 18.38 18.95 8.21
C LYS A 15 18.65 19.29 6.73
N LEU A 16 18.29 18.40 5.81
CA LEU A 16 18.53 18.57 4.37
C LEU A 16 17.63 19.64 3.73
N TYR A 17 16.38 19.72 4.17
CA TYR A 17 15.37 20.61 3.59
C TYR A 17 14.88 21.65 4.59
N GLY A 18 14.76 21.33 5.87
CA GLY A 18 14.27 22.28 6.87
C GLY A 18 15.27 23.40 7.18
N GLU A 19 16.58 23.13 7.16
CA GLU A 19 17.60 24.17 7.37
C GLU A 19 17.69 25.14 6.18
N PRO A 20 17.72 24.69 4.91
CA PRO A 20 17.58 25.58 3.76
C PRO A 20 16.23 26.29 3.69
N LEU A 21 15.13 25.65 4.07
CA LEU A 21 13.81 26.30 4.13
C LEU A 21 13.75 27.39 5.22
N LYS A 22 14.32 27.14 6.41
CA LYS A 22 14.44 28.16 7.47
C LYS A 22 15.37 29.29 7.07
N GLN A 23 16.48 28.99 6.37
CA GLN A 23 17.38 30.01 5.82
C GLN A 23 16.69 30.84 4.73
N LEU A 24 15.86 30.21 3.88
CA LEU A 24 15.05 30.88 2.88
C LEU A 24 13.96 31.74 3.55
N GLU A 25 13.24 31.24 4.54
CA GLU A 25 12.27 32.00 5.34
C GLU A 25 12.92 33.19 6.04
N ALA A 26 14.13 33.01 6.60
CA ALA A 26 14.90 34.09 7.22
C ALA A 26 15.35 35.14 6.18
N LEU A 27 15.78 34.72 4.99
CA LEU A 27 16.10 35.60 3.86
C LEU A 27 14.87 36.37 3.37
N ILE A 28 13.71 35.71 3.26
CA ILE A 28 12.42 36.32 2.91
C ILE A 28 12.05 37.38 3.96
N THR A 29 12.17 37.02 5.24
CA THR A 29 11.84 37.91 6.36
C THR A 29 12.76 39.13 6.40
N ALA A 30 14.05 38.96 6.08
CA ALA A 30 15.05 40.03 6.11
C ALA A 30 15.01 40.95 4.86
N THR A 31 14.72 40.41 3.68
CA THR A 31 14.78 41.16 2.41
C THR A 31 13.40 41.54 1.87
N GLY A 32 12.33 40.97 2.43
CA GLY A 32 10.95 41.11 1.95
C GLY A 32 10.64 40.31 0.69
N LEU A 33 11.61 39.57 0.12
CA LEU A 33 11.48 38.86 -1.15
C LEU A 33 12.12 37.46 -1.08
N PRO A 34 11.51 36.42 -1.66
CA PRO A 34 12.09 35.07 -1.75
C PRO A 34 13.13 34.97 -2.87
N VAL A 35 14.18 35.78 -2.81
CA VAL A 35 15.20 35.86 -3.86
C VAL A 35 16.59 35.58 -3.28
N TYR A 36 17.32 34.61 -3.85
CA TYR A 36 18.75 34.40 -3.55
C TYR A 36 19.61 34.61 -4.78
N LYS A 37 20.88 34.96 -4.57
CA LYS A 37 21.84 35.13 -5.65
C LYS A 37 22.56 33.80 -5.90
N ASP A 38 22.48 33.29 -7.12
CA ASP A 38 23.17 32.06 -7.50
C ASP A 38 24.69 32.22 -7.35
N PRO A 39 25.38 31.38 -6.55
CA PRO A 39 26.82 31.55 -6.31
C PRO A 39 27.68 31.39 -7.57
N LYS A 40 27.19 30.66 -8.59
CA LYS A 40 27.95 30.36 -9.81
C LYS A 40 27.77 31.39 -10.91
N SER A 41 26.53 31.85 -11.14
CA SER A 41 26.18 32.77 -12.22
C SER A 41 25.94 34.21 -11.75
N GLY A 42 25.72 34.42 -10.45
CA GLY A 42 25.36 35.71 -9.88
C GLY A 42 23.93 36.16 -10.21
N ALA A 43 23.13 35.34 -10.88
CA ALA A 43 21.74 35.64 -11.19
C ALA A 43 20.87 35.67 -9.92
N LEU A 44 19.85 36.54 -9.92
CA LEU A 44 18.82 36.54 -8.89
C LEU A 44 17.80 35.45 -9.20
N LEU A 45 17.63 34.50 -8.27
CA LEU A 45 16.73 33.37 -8.40
C LEU A 45 15.59 33.50 -7.38
N TRP A 46 14.36 33.49 -7.88
CA TRP A 46 13.15 33.43 -7.07
C TRP A 46 12.91 31.99 -6.59
N VAL A 47 12.78 31.78 -5.28
CA VAL A 47 12.58 30.45 -4.69
C VAL A 47 11.23 30.38 -4.00
N ASP A 48 10.29 29.72 -4.65
CA ASP A 48 8.99 29.35 -4.07
C ASP A 48 8.99 27.84 -3.83
N VAL A 49 9.14 27.41 -2.57
CA VAL A 49 9.00 26.00 -2.19
C VAL A 49 7.68 25.84 -1.45
N ARG A 50 6.71 25.19 -2.11
CA ARG A 50 5.41 24.88 -1.50
C ARG A 50 5.36 23.40 -1.11
N GLU A 51 4.89 23.13 0.11
CA GLU A 51 4.47 21.76 0.45
C GLU A 51 3.25 21.37 -0.40
N MET A 52 3.44 20.46 -1.36
CA MET A 52 2.32 19.87 -2.08
C MET A 52 1.73 18.73 -1.26
N ARG A 53 0.69 19.02 -0.47
CA ARG A 53 -0.08 17.99 0.24
C ARG A 53 -1.07 17.33 -0.72
N LEU A 54 -0.65 16.21 -1.33
CA LEU A 54 -1.51 15.41 -2.19
C LEU A 54 -2.58 14.69 -1.36
N ARG A 55 -3.84 15.07 -1.54
CA ARG A 55 -5.02 14.35 -1.01
C ARG A 55 -5.79 13.78 -2.19
N PHE A 56 -5.87 12.46 -2.26
CA PHE A 56 -6.61 11.78 -3.32
C PHE A 56 -8.01 11.41 -2.84
N THR A 57 -9.03 11.77 -3.62
CA THR A 57 -10.39 11.26 -3.47
C THR A 57 -10.73 10.50 -4.74
N LEU A 58 -10.62 9.18 -4.70
CA LEU A 58 -10.87 8.30 -5.83
C LEU A 58 -12.23 7.63 -5.66
N SER A 59 -13.07 7.66 -6.70
CA SER A 59 -14.33 6.93 -6.68
C SER A 59 -14.09 5.44 -6.77
N VAL A 60 -14.63 4.69 -5.82
CA VAL A 60 -14.60 3.21 -5.79
C VAL A 60 -15.98 2.60 -6.06
N ASN A 61 -16.93 3.39 -6.60
CA ASN A 61 -18.32 2.98 -6.77
C ASN A 61 -18.47 1.69 -7.59
N LYS A 62 -17.69 1.54 -8.66
CA LYS A 62 -17.71 0.34 -9.52
C LYS A 62 -17.28 -0.95 -8.80
N ILE A 63 -16.57 -0.85 -7.68
CA ILE A 63 -16.13 -1.97 -6.85
C ILE A 63 -16.74 -1.91 -5.44
N ALA A 64 -17.87 -1.21 -5.25
CA ALA A 64 -18.52 -1.07 -3.93
C ALA A 64 -18.74 -2.42 -3.24
N LYS A 65 -19.16 -3.44 -4.00
CA LYS A 65 -19.34 -4.82 -3.50
C LYS A 65 -18.09 -5.44 -2.88
N PHE A 66 -16.90 -5.05 -3.32
CA PHE A 66 -15.66 -5.49 -2.69
C PHE A 66 -15.52 -4.87 -1.29
N ILE A 67 -15.80 -3.57 -1.17
CA ILE A 67 -15.73 -2.84 0.10
C ILE A 67 -16.81 -3.34 1.08
N ASP A 68 -18.02 -3.56 0.59
CA ASP A 68 -19.12 -4.11 1.39
C ASP A 68 -18.80 -5.54 1.85
N GLY A 69 -18.25 -6.37 0.96
CA GLY A 69 -17.74 -7.69 1.32
C GLY A 69 -16.70 -7.63 2.45
N LEU A 70 -15.71 -6.74 2.34
CA LEU A 70 -14.70 -6.57 3.39
C LEU A 70 -15.34 -6.19 4.74
N ARG A 71 -16.35 -5.32 4.75
CA ARG A 71 -17.10 -4.95 5.97
C ARG A 71 -17.86 -6.13 6.57
N GLU A 72 -18.30 -7.07 5.75
CA GLU A 72 -18.95 -8.32 6.16
C GLU A 72 -17.96 -9.44 6.53
N GLY A 73 -16.65 -9.19 6.53
CA GLY A 73 -15.63 -10.21 6.77
C GLY A 73 -15.45 -11.20 5.61
N LYS A 74 -15.86 -10.79 4.39
CA LYS A 74 -15.77 -11.59 3.16
C LYS A 74 -14.80 -10.95 2.19
N LEU A 75 -14.08 -11.77 1.42
CA LEU A 75 -13.26 -11.28 0.33
C LEU A 75 -13.94 -11.63 -0.99
N MET A 76 -14.13 -10.62 -1.84
CA MET A 76 -14.88 -10.78 -3.09
C MET A 76 -13.96 -10.74 -4.31
N TYR A 77 -14.32 -11.50 -5.33
CA TYR A 77 -13.70 -11.47 -6.65
C TYR A 77 -14.78 -11.41 -7.76
N THR A 78 -14.36 -11.19 -9.00
CA THR A 78 -15.28 -11.05 -10.13
C THR A 78 -15.04 -12.10 -11.21
N VAL A 79 -16.11 -12.58 -11.84
CA VAL A 79 -16.10 -13.47 -13.00
C VAL A 79 -16.82 -12.80 -14.16
N CYS A 80 -16.19 -12.71 -15.33
CA CYS A 80 -16.85 -12.21 -16.53
C CYS A 80 -17.91 -13.22 -16.99
N LYS A 81 -19.18 -12.82 -17.07
CA LYS A 81 -20.26 -13.73 -17.51
C LYS A 81 -20.15 -14.15 -18.97
N ARG A 82 -19.44 -13.37 -19.79
CA ARG A 82 -19.25 -13.66 -21.22
C ARG A 82 -18.14 -14.69 -21.51
N CYS A 83 -17.00 -14.61 -20.81
CA CYS A 83 -15.84 -15.47 -21.11
C CYS A 83 -15.34 -16.30 -19.93
N GLY A 84 -16.00 -16.23 -18.77
CA GLY A 84 -15.65 -16.99 -17.58
C GLY A 84 -14.32 -16.59 -16.91
N SER A 85 -13.63 -15.55 -17.42
CA SER A 85 -12.37 -15.10 -16.81
C SER A 85 -12.61 -14.55 -15.41
N LYS A 86 -11.79 -14.99 -14.46
CA LYS A 86 -11.85 -14.62 -13.05
C LYS A 86 -10.77 -13.60 -12.73
N TYR A 87 -11.09 -12.63 -11.88
CA TYR A 87 -10.18 -11.55 -11.53
C TYR A 87 -10.16 -11.29 -10.03
N PHE A 88 -8.94 -11.28 -9.50
CA PHE A 88 -8.60 -10.76 -8.18
C PHE A 88 -7.30 -9.94 -8.31
N PRO A 89 -7.22 -8.67 -7.85
CA PRO A 89 -8.33 -7.86 -7.32
C PRO A 89 -9.52 -7.77 -8.30
N PRO A 90 -10.75 -7.62 -7.79
CA PRO A 90 -11.95 -7.60 -8.63
C PRO A 90 -11.89 -6.49 -9.68
N GLN A 91 -12.36 -6.80 -10.88
CA GLN A 91 -12.43 -5.87 -12.01
C GLN A 91 -13.90 -5.61 -12.32
N ALA A 92 -14.29 -4.34 -12.38
CA ALA A 92 -15.66 -3.97 -12.74
C ALA A 92 -15.96 -4.16 -14.24
N ASP A 93 -14.93 -4.09 -15.07
CA ASP A 93 -15.01 -4.26 -16.52
C ASP A 93 -14.00 -5.34 -16.93
N CYS A 94 -14.42 -6.31 -17.75
CA CYS A 94 -13.54 -7.38 -18.21
C CYS A 94 -12.48 -6.84 -19.19
N PRO A 95 -11.17 -6.95 -18.90
CA PRO A 95 -10.12 -6.49 -19.80
C PRO A 95 -10.08 -7.21 -21.15
N LYS A 96 -10.57 -8.47 -21.21
CA LYS A 96 -10.63 -9.27 -22.44
C LYS A 96 -11.85 -8.94 -23.30
N CYS A 97 -13.03 -8.89 -22.69
CA CYS A 97 -14.31 -8.75 -23.42
C CYS A 97 -14.82 -7.32 -23.51
N LYS A 98 -14.24 -6.39 -22.74
CA LYS A 98 -14.66 -4.97 -22.63
C LYS A 98 -16.12 -4.80 -22.21
N THR A 99 -16.66 -5.76 -21.47
CA THR A 99 -18.02 -5.72 -20.90
C THR A 99 -17.98 -5.47 -19.41
N SER A 100 -18.99 -4.79 -18.89
CA SER A 100 -19.23 -4.62 -17.44
C SER A 100 -20.13 -5.72 -16.85
N ASP A 101 -20.55 -6.72 -17.64
CA ASP A 101 -21.35 -7.84 -17.17
C ASP A 101 -20.49 -8.84 -16.38
N MET A 102 -20.28 -8.51 -15.11
CA MET A 102 -19.47 -9.24 -14.16
C MET A 102 -20.35 -9.85 -13.07
N GLU A 103 -20.09 -11.11 -12.74
CA GLU A 103 -20.64 -11.79 -11.59
C GLU A 103 -19.69 -11.64 -10.39
N TRP A 104 -20.22 -11.36 -9.21
CA TRP A 104 -19.45 -11.25 -7.98
C TRP A 104 -19.54 -12.53 -7.19
N ARG A 105 -18.39 -13.04 -6.72
CA ARG A 105 -18.29 -14.28 -5.95
C ARG A 105 -17.38 -14.08 -4.75
N GLU A 106 -17.64 -14.84 -3.69
CA GLU A 106 -16.79 -14.90 -2.51
C GLU A 106 -15.58 -15.81 -2.78
N VAL A 107 -14.41 -15.38 -2.34
CA VAL A 107 -13.16 -16.14 -2.43
C VAL A 107 -13.23 -17.34 -1.47
N SER A 108 -12.78 -18.51 -1.93
CA SER A 108 -12.69 -19.69 -1.06
C SER A 108 -11.89 -19.40 0.23
N PRO A 109 -12.30 -19.92 1.40
CA PRO A 109 -11.67 -19.56 2.68
C PRO A 109 -10.27 -20.15 2.88
N VAL A 110 -9.87 -21.14 2.07
CA VAL A 110 -8.58 -21.82 2.18
C VAL A 110 -7.92 -21.91 0.81
N GLY A 111 -6.63 -21.57 0.75
CA GLY A 111 -5.77 -21.73 -0.42
C GLY A 111 -4.47 -22.46 -0.08
N GLU A 112 -3.54 -22.48 -1.03
CA GLU A 112 -2.25 -23.15 -0.91
C GLU A 112 -1.08 -22.18 -1.08
N LEU A 113 -0.14 -22.19 -0.15
CA LEU A 113 1.01 -21.30 -0.17
C LEU A 113 1.95 -21.65 -1.33
N ILE A 114 2.14 -20.73 -2.28
CA ILE A 114 3.11 -20.89 -3.36
C ILE A 114 4.51 -20.52 -2.88
N THR A 115 4.65 -19.32 -2.32
CA THR A 115 5.94 -18.76 -1.91
C THR A 115 5.74 -17.63 -0.89
N TRP A 116 6.79 -17.29 -0.16
CA TRP A 116 6.79 -16.20 0.81
C TRP A 116 8.17 -15.51 0.87
N THR A 117 8.20 -14.29 1.40
CA THR A 117 9.42 -13.57 1.76
C THR A 117 9.22 -12.80 3.08
N VAL A 118 10.30 -12.60 3.84
CA VAL A 118 10.30 -11.76 5.04
C VAL A 118 10.79 -10.35 4.67
N ILE A 119 9.97 -9.36 4.94
CA ILE A 119 10.31 -7.95 4.73
C ILE A 119 11.00 -7.41 5.99
N ASN A 120 12.32 -7.34 5.92
CA ASN A 120 13.19 -6.76 6.96
C ASN A 120 13.58 -5.30 6.66
N VAL A 121 13.73 -4.93 5.38
CA VAL A 121 13.89 -3.54 4.94
C VAL A 121 12.54 -3.01 4.45
N LYS A 122 11.96 -2.07 5.22
CA LYS A 122 10.58 -1.62 5.04
C LYS A 122 10.54 -0.22 4.40
N PRO A 123 9.55 0.07 3.55
CA PRO A 123 9.26 1.44 3.16
C PRO A 123 8.86 2.26 4.39
N ALA A 124 9.07 3.59 4.32
CA ALA A 124 8.80 4.49 5.44
C ALA A 124 7.35 4.36 5.96
N SER A 125 6.38 4.17 5.07
CA SER A 125 4.96 3.99 5.41
C SER A 125 4.66 2.73 6.25
N PHE A 126 5.53 1.71 6.22
CA PHE A 126 5.37 0.46 6.98
C PHE A 126 6.45 0.29 8.05
N SER A 127 7.26 1.32 8.32
CA SER A 127 8.38 1.29 9.27
C SER A 127 7.99 1.03 10.73
N HIS A 128 6.72 1.31 11.08
CA HIS A 128 6.15 1.08 12.40
C HIS A 128 5.83 -0.41 12.67
N HIS A 129 5.79 -1.26 11.63
CA HIS A 129 5.59 -2.69 11.81
C HIS A 129 6.90 -3.41 12.16
N SER A 130 6.78 -4.50 12.92
CA SER A 130 7.83 -5.52 13.01
C SER A 130 8.10 -6.14 11.63
N ASP A 131 9.16 -6.94 11.51
CA ASP A 131 9.39 -7.70 10.28
C ASP A 131 8.15 -8.54 9.99
N TYR A 132 7.68 -8.50 8.74
CA TYR A 132 6.42 -9.11 8.34
C TYR A 132 6.62 -9.99 7.12
N ILE A 133 5.75 -10.97 6.97
CA ILE A 133 5.81 -11.93 5.87
C ILE A 133 4.82 -11.51 4.81
N VAL A 134 5.28 -11.47 3.57
CA VAL A 134 4.40 -11.38 2.40
C VAL A 134 4.49 -12.69 1.64
N GLY A 135 3.35 -13.25 1.26
CA GLY A 135 3.33 -14.45 0.44
C GLY A 135 2.25 -14.43 -0.60
N ILE A 136 2.33 -15.43 -1.47
CA ILE A 136 1.43 -15.65 -2.58
C ILE A 136 0.70 -16.97 -2.31
N VAL A 137 -0.62 -16.90 -2.20
CA VAL A 137 -1.48 -18.08 -1.97
C VAL A 137 -2.30 -18.35 -3.23
N LYS A 138 -2.20 -19.58 -3.75
CA LYS A 138 -3.04 -20.08 -4.84
C LYS A 138 -4.42 -20.43 -4.29
N MET A 139 -5.44 -19.76 -4.79
CA MET A 139 -6.81 -20.06 -4.40
C MET A 139 -7.38 -21.18 -5.28
N PRO A 140 -8.26 -22.06 -4.74
CA PRO A 140 -8.99 -23.06 -5.52
C PRO A 140 -9.76 -22.45 -6.70
N ASP A 141 -10.17 -21.19 -6.55
CA ASP A 141 -10.83 -20.42 -7.60
C ASP A 141 -9.98 -20.18 -8.85
N GLY A 142 -8.66 -20.38 -8.81
CA GLY A 142 -7.77 -20.37 -9.98
C GLY A 142 -6.95 -19.09 -10.17
N PHE A 143 -6.92 -18.20 -9.17
CA PHE A 143 -6.06 -17.02 -9.13
C PHE A 143 -5.19 -17.03 -7.86
N ASN A 144 -4.19 -16.15 -7.84
CA ASN A 144 -3.29 -16.00 -6.72
C ASN A 144 -3.62 -14.73 -5.94
N ILE A 145 -3.52 -14.80 -4.61
CA ILE A 145 -3.63 -13.64 -3.73
C ILE A 145 -2.26 -13.37 -3.11
N THR A 146 -1.75 -12.16 -3.31
CA THR A 146 -0.61 -11.64 -2.56
C THR A 146 -1.14 -10.92 -1.33
N ALA A 147 -0.74 -11.38 -0.14
CA ALA A 147 -1.13 -10.77 1.13
C ALA A 147 -0.09 -11.04 2.20
N TRP A 148 -0.31 -10.46 3.38
CA TRP A 148 0.50 -10.78 4.54
C TRP A 148 0.24 -12.20 5.02
N ILE A 149 1.24 -12.80 5.66
CA ILE A 149 1.12 -14.09 6.34
C ILE A 149 1.40 -13.89 7.82
N GLU A 150 0.44 -14.29 8.65
CA GLU A 150 0.56 -14.39 10.10
C GLU A 150 1.05 -15.80 10.46
N ALA A 151 2.37 -15.95 10.56
CA ALA A 151 3.04 -17.18 11.00
C ALA A 151 4.49 -16.90 11.42
N ASP A 152 5.15 -17.88 12.05
CA ASP A 152 6.61 -17.91 12.13
C ASP A 152 7.19 -18.31 10.76
N PRO A 153 8.09 -17.51 10.14
CA PRO A 153 8.73 -17.85 8.86
C PRO A 153 9.37 -19.24 8.82
N LYS A 154 9.90 -19.72 9.95
CA LYS A 154 10.56 -21.04 10.05
C LYS A 154 9.59 -22.21 9.87
N THR A 155 8.32 -21.97 10.14
CA THR A 155 7.26 -22.99 10.03
C THR A 155 6.67 -23.08 8.62
N LEU A 156 6.87 -22.04 7.79
CA LEU A 156 6.25 -21.93 6.49
C LEU A 156 6.95 -22.76 5.42
N LYS A 157 6.17 -23.52 4.65
CA LYS A 157 6.62 -24.33 3.51
C LYS A 157 5.69 -24.12 2.33
N PRO A 158 6.20 -24.09 1.08
CA PRO A 158 5.35 -24.20 -0.10
C PRO A 158 4.44 -25.42 -0.01
N GLY A 159 3.20 -25.29 -0.49
CA GLY A 159 2.17 -26.33 -0.43
C GLY A 159 1.32 -26.32 0.85
N MET A 160 1.66 -25.52 1.86
CA MET A 160 0.86 -25.42 3.09
C MET A 160 -0.53 -24.85 2.82
N LYS A 161 -1.53 -25.37 3.53
CA LYS A 161 -2.88 -24.80 3.50
C LYS A 161 -2.93 -23.52 4.33
N MET A 162 -3.46 -22.47 3.71
CA MET A 162 -3.53 -21.13 4.28
C MET A 162 -4.98 -20.69 4.35
N ARG A 163 -5.44 -20.31 5.53
CA ARG A 163 -6.78 -19.77 5.77
C ARG A 163 -6.78 -18.27 5.57
N LEU A 164 -7.71 -17.79 4.76
CA LEU A 164 -7.97 -16.39 4.55
C LEU A 164 -8.66 -15.78 5.77
N VAL A 165 -8.19 -14.61 6.19
CA VAL A 165 -8.79 -13.80 7.25
C VAL A 165 -9.09 -12.42 6.68
N VAL A 166 -10.30 -11.91 6.96
CA VAL A 166 -10.74 -10.57 6.59
C VAL A 166 -11.23 -9.88 7.85
N ASP A 167 -10.43 -8.96 8.37
CA ASP A 167 -10.73 -8.23 9.61
C ASP A 167 -9.86 -6.97 9.72
N ARG A 168 -9.96 -6.24 10.82
CA ARG A 168 -8.99 -5.22 11.22
C ARG A 168 -7.73 -5.90 11.73
N ARG A 169 -6.61 -5.67 11.05
CA ARG A 169 -5.32 -6.19 11.51
C ARG A 169 -4.90 -5.45 12.79
N PRO A 170 -4.36 -6.15 13.80
CA PRO A 170 -3.81 -5.49 14.98
C PRO A 170 -2.75 -4.42 14.61
N GLY A 171 -2.90 -3.22 15.18
CA GLY A 171 -2.03 -2.07 14.89
C GLY A 171 -2.46 -1.23 13.67
N GLU A 172 -3.44 -1.68 12.89
CA GLU A 172 -4.03 -0.92 11.79
C GLU A 172 -5.50 -0.56 12.10
N ASN A 173 -5.93 0.65 11.71
CA ASN A 173 -7.29 1.14 11.97
C ASN A 173 -8.28 0.85 10.83
N TYR A 174 -7.91 0.04 9.84
CA TYR A 174 -8.74 -0.27 8.68
C TYR A 174 -8.85 -1.78 8.44
N ILE A 175 -9.91 -2.18 7.74
CA ILE A 175 -10.17 -3.57 7.38
C ILE A 175 -9.23 -3.98 6.25
N THR A 176 -8.61 -5.13 6.39
CA THR A 176 -7.71 -5.72 5.40
C THR A 176 -7.90 -7.23 5.36
N TYR A 177 -7.09 -7.90 4.55
CA TYR A 177 -7.06 -9.35 4.49
C TYR A 177 -5.62 -9.88 4.58
N TRP A 178 -5.48 -11.05 5.17
CA TRP A 178 -4.22 -11.76 5.30
C TRP A 178 -4.46 -13.26 5.40
N PHE A 179 -3.38 -14.03 5.44
CA PHE A 179 -3.44 -15.48 5.60
C PHE A 179 -2.78 -15.92 6.90
N ARG A 180 -3.25 -17.03 7.44
CA ARG A 180 -2.56 -17.80 8.48
C ARG A 180 -2.59 -19.29 8.12
N PRO A 181 -1.67 -20.13 8.64
CA PRO A 181 -1.77 -21.58 8.49
C PRO A 181 -3.17 -22.08 8.90
N ALA A 182 -3.75 -22.96 8.09
CA ALA A 182 -5.17 -23.34 8.16
C ALA A 182 -5.55 -24.28 9.31
#